data_AF-A0A7S1IAY7-F1
#
_entry.id   AF-A0A7S1IAY7-F1
#
_cell.length_a   1.000
_cell.length_b   1.000
_cell.length_c   1.000
_cell.angle_alpha   90.00
_cell.angle_beta   90.00
_cell.angle_gamma   90.00
#
_symmetry.space_group_name_H-M   'P 1'
#
loop_
_entity.id
_entity.type
_entity.pdbx_description
1 polymer ?
#
loop_
_entity_poly.entity_id
_entity_poly.type
_entity_poly.pdbx_seq_one_letter_code
_entity_poly.pdbx_strand_id
1 'polypeptide(L)'
;MDKRKGCAVHGVRRLIQDRAPGFCTTDAFVEGIREVARRGLPFELCIRSHACPEQCADVLELVRQVPEGVFILDHMGKPGVAARHFDPWADFITRLAGFPNCYCTVSGLVTEASHPEW
;
A
#
# COMPACT_ATOMS: atom_id res chain seq x y z
N MET A 1 -5.94 -17.74 -23.84
CA MET A 1 -5.58 -18.87 -22.95
C MET A 1 -5.03 -18.28 -21.66
N ASP A 2 -5.68 -18.50 -20.52
CA ASP A 2 -5.23 -17.94 -19.23
C ASP A 2 -3.89 -18.57 -18.85
N LYS A 3 -2.80 -17.79 -18.98
CA LYS A 3 -1.43 -18.22 -18.70
C LYS A 3 -1.20 -18.57 -17.22
N ARG A 4 -2.19 -18.35 -16.34
CA ARG A 4 -2.08 -18.59 -14.89
C ARG A 4 -2.80 -19.85 -14.39
N LYS A 5 -3.41 -20.66 -15.27
CA LYS A 5 -3.99 -21.94 -14.84
C LYS A 5 -2.92 -22.82 -14.18
N GLY A 6 -3.09 -23.10 -12.89
CA GLY A 6 -2.16 -23.93 -12.08
C GLY A 6 -1.03 -23.17 -11.36
N CYS A 7 -0.93 -21.85 -11.51
CA CYS A 7 0.03 -21.04 -10.74
C CYS A 7 -0.59 -20.59 -9.42
N ALA A 8 0.07 -20.83 -8.29
CA ALA A 8 -0.39 -20.42 -6.96
C ALA A 8 -0.02 -18.97 -6.59
N VAL A 9 0.83 -18.31 -7.39
CA VAL A 9 1.28 -16.93 -7.13
C VAL A 9 0.33 -15.95 -7.80
N HIS A 10 -0.31 -15.11 -6.99
CA HIS A 10 -1.34 -14.17 -7.43
C HIS A 10 -1.04 -12.70 -7.07
N GLY A 11 0.08 -12.43 -6.42
CA GLY A 11 0.48 -11.09 -6.01
C GLY A 11 1.86 -11.09 -5.37
N VAL A 12 2.40 -9.90 -5.15
CA VAL A 12 3.70 -9.71 -4.50
C VAL A 12 3.56 -8.67 -3.39
N ARG A 13 4.17 -8.94 -2.24
CA ARG A 13 4.31 -7.95 -1.16
C ARG A 13 5.77 -7.80 -0.77
N ARG A 14 6.20 -6.55 -0.65
CA ARG A 14 7.47 -6.17 -0.01
C ARG A 14 7.17 -5.12 1.05
N LEU A 15 7.57 -5.37 2.29
CA LEU A 15 7.25 -4.51 3.42
C LEU A 15 7.92 -3.13 3.28
N ILE A 16 7.11 -2.10 3.00
CA ILE A 16 7.53 -0.69 3.01
C ILE A 16 7.54 -0.18 4.46
N GLN A 17 6.58 -0.64 5.27
CA GLN A 17 6.42 -0.25 6.67
C GLN A 17 7.74 -0.24 7.48
N ASP A 18 8.61 -1.24 7.30
CA ASP A 18 9.86 -1.43 8.03
C ASP A 18 11.08 -0.78 7.36
N ARG A 19 10.83 0.23 6.53
CA ARG A 19 11.84 0.97 5.77
C ARG A 19 11.67 2.46 5.98
N ALA A 20 12.78 3.19 5.84
CA ALA A 20 12.79 4.64 5.91
C ALA A 20 11.99 5.25 4.73
N PRO A 21 11.46 6.47 4.88
CA PRO A 21 10.89 7.23 3.78
C PRO A 21 11.81 7.32 2.56
N GLY A 22 11.23 7.40 1.37
CA GLY A 22 11.90 7.37 0.07
C GLY A 22 12.27 5.97 -0.42
N PHE A 23 12.09 4.92 0.39
CA PHE A 23 12.48 3.56 -0.01
C PHE A 23 11.75 3.06 -1.27
N CYS A 24 10.43 3.26 -1.33
CA CYS A 24 9.62 2.77 -2.45
C CYS A 24 9.62 3.70 -3.68
N THR A 25 10.24 4.88 -3.58
CA THR A 25 10.43 5.81 -4.70
C THR A 25 11.82 5.73 -5.33
N THR A 26 12.70 4.85 -4.83
CA THR A 26 14.00 4.61 -5.47
C THR A 26 13.82 3.96 -6.84
N ASP A 27 14.69 4.30 -7.80
CA ASP A 27 14.65 3.75 -9.16
C ASP A 27 14.60 2.22 -9.16
N ALA A 28 15.43 1.58 -8.35
CA ALA A 28 15.48 0.13 -8.25
C ALA A 28 14.16 -0.48 -7.74
N PHE A 29 13.47 0.20 -6.82
CA PHE A 29 12.16 -0.27 -6.35
C PHE A 29 11.11 -0.10 -7.42
N VAL A 30 11.06 1.08 -8.06
CA VAL A 30 10.10 1.39 -9.12
C VAL A 30 10.24 0.43 -10.31
N GLU A 31 11.47 0.14 -10.75
CA GLU A 31 11.75 -0.86 -11.79
C GLU A 31 11.27 -2.27 -11.38
N GLY A 32 11.45 -2.64 -10.12
CA GLY A 32 10.92 -3.89 -9.57
C GLY A 32 9.39 -3.95 -9.65
N ILE A 33 8.69 -2.85 -9.34
CA ILE A 33 7.22 -2.77 -9.44
C ILE A 33 6.76 -2.81 -10.89
N ARG A 34 7.48 -2.18 -11.82
CA ARG A 34 7.20 -2.30 -13.27
C ARG A 34 7.28 -3.75 -13.75
N GLU A 35 8.26 -4.51 -13.26
CA GLU A 35 8.36 -5.94 -13.60
C GLU A 35 7.22 -6.77 -13.01
N VAL A 36 6.76 -6.45 -11.79
CA VAL A 36 5.56 -7.06 -11.18
C VAL A 36 4.32 -6.76 -12.03
N ALA A 37 4.14 -5.50 -12.44
CA ALA A 37 3.04 -5.07 -13.31
C ALA A 37 3.08 -5.77 -14.68
N ARG A 38 4.26 -5.88 -15.31
CA ARG A 38 4.47 -6.57 -16.59
C ARG A 38 4.05 -8.05 -16.53
N ARG A 39 4.14 -8.67 -15.36
CA ARG A 39 3.69 -10.05 -15.11
C ARG A 39 2.20 -10.15 -14.80
N GLY A 40 1.47 -9.04 -14.74
CA GLY A 40 0.05 -9.00 -14.41
C GLY A 40 -0.24 -9.38 -12.96
N LEU A 41 0.72 -9.11 -12.06
CA LEU A 41 0.57 -9.36 -10.62
C LEU A 41 0.28 -8.03 -9.90
N PRO A 42 -0.66 -7.99 -8.96
CA PRO A 42 -0.83 -6.85 -8.06
C PRO A 42 0.31 -6.76 -7.05
N PHE A 43 0.57 -5.55 -6.58
CA PHE A 43 1.50 -5.26 -5.51
C PHE A 43 0.78 -4.76 -4.25
N GLU A 44 1.07 -5.37 -3.11
CA GLU A 44 0.49 -4.98 -1.82
C GLU A 44 1.32 -3.87 -1.15
N LEU A 45 0.66 -2.74 -0.89
CA LEU A 45 1.18 -1.54 -0.24
C LEU A 45 0.98 -1.67 1.28
N CYS A 46 1.99 -2.19 1.97
CA CYS A 46 2.00 -2.30 3.42
C CYS A 46 2.85 -1.18 4.05
N ILE A 47 2.17 -0.17 4.61
CA ILE A 47 2.78 1.04 5.21
C ILE A 47 2.32 1.25 6.66
N ARG A 48 2.92 2.22 7.35
CA ARG A 48 2.49 2.72 8.66
C ARG A 48 2.07 4.19 8.56
N SER A 49 0.87 4.49 8.06
CA SER A 49 0.44 5.87 7.81
C SER A 49 0.46 6.76 9.06
N HIS A 50 0.08 6.23 10.23
CA HIS A 50 0.07 7.03 11.47
C HIS A 50 1.48 7.20 12.08
N ALA A 51 2.32 6.16 12.06
CA ALA A 51 3.64 6.18 12.70
C ALA A 51 4.75 6.71 11.78
N CYS A 52 4.54 6.72 10.46
CA CYS A 52 5.45 7.32 9.48
C CYS A 52 4.64 7.93 8.32
N PRO A 53 4.06 9.12 8.51
CA PRO A 53 3.19 9.78 7.53
C PRO A 53 3.85 10.01 6.17
N GLU A 54 5.17 10.15 6.10
CA GLU A 54 5.93 10.36 4.87
C GLU A 54 5.76 9.18 3.88
N GLN A 55 5.56 7.95 4.39
CA GLN A 55 5.29 6.79 3.55
C GLN A 55 4.00 6.95 2.73
N CYS A 56 3.05 7.79 3.18
CA CYS A 56 1.84 8.09 2.41
C CYS A 56 2.19 8.85 1.12
N ALA A 57 3.08 9.84 1.21
CA ALA A 57 3.53 10.59 0.04
C ALA A 57 4.33 9.70 -0.93
N ASP A 58 5.21 8.86 -0.38
CA ASP A 58 6.02 7.92 -1.17
C ASP A 58 5.14 6.92 -1.94
N VAL A 59 4.09 6.40 -1.31
CA VAL A 59 3.14 5.49 -1.97
C VAL A 59 2.38 6.17 -3.10
N LEU A 60 1.88 7.39 -2.88
CA LEU A 60 1.20 8.14 -3.95
C LEU A 60 2.13 8.39 -5.13
N GLU A 61 3.40 8.68 -4.85
CA GLU A 61 4.42 8.88 -5.87
C GLU A 61 4.75 7.58 -6.62
N LEU A 62 4.90 6.45 -5.93
CA LEU A 62 5.09 5.14 -6.55
C LEU A 62 3.94 4.79 -7.51
N VAL A 63 2.69 4.93 -7.05
CA VAL A 63 1.50 4.64 -7.85
C VAL A 63 1.45 5.53 -9.09
N ARG A 64 1.82 6.81 -8.96
CA ARG A 64 1.91 7.76 -10.08
C ARG A 64 2.99 7.36 -11.09
N GLN A 65 4.12 6.80 -10.63
CA GLN A 65 5.24 6.40 -11.49
C GLN A 65 5.01 5.08 -12.26
N VAL A 66 4.05 4.26 -11.82
CA VAL A 66 3.73 2.96 -12.42
C VAL A 66 2.20 2.84 -12.65
N PRO A 67 1.62 3.68 -13.53
CA PRO A 67 0.17 3.71 -13.77
C PRO A 67 -0.39 2.40 -14.34
N GLU A 68 0.45 1.56 -14.94
CA GLU A 68 0.10 0.22 -15.45
C GLU A 68 0.01 -0.85 -14.35
N GLY A 69 0.48 -0.56 -13.14
CA GLY A 69 0.44 -1.50 -12.01
C GLY A 69 -0.95 -1.61 -11.39
N VAL A 70 -1.20 -2.70 -10.65
CA VAL A 70 -2.37 -2.83 -9.77
C VAL A 70 -1.88 -2.84 -8.34
N PHE A 71 -2.48 -2.01 -7.49
CA PHE A 71 -2.02 -1.79 -6.12
C PHE A 71 -3.12 -2.10 -5.11
N ILE A 72 -2.74 -2.73 -4.01
CA ILE A 72 -3.65 -3.09 -2.92
C ILE A 72 -3.11 -2.48 -1.62
N LEU A 73 -3.79 -1.49 -1.05
CA LEU A 73 -3.47 -0.94 0.26
C LEU A 73 -3.88 -1.94 1.36
N ASP A 74 -2.89 -2.39 2.12
CA ASP A 74 -3.09 -3.29 3.25
C ASP A 74 -3.61 -2.53 4.47
N HIS A 75 -4.58 -3.11 5.16
CA HIS A 75 -5.06 -2.66 6.48
C HIS A 75 -5.50 -1.18 6.53
N MET A 76 -6.11 -0.69 5.45
CA MET A 76 -6.39 0.74 5.25
C MET A 76 -5.17 1.64 5.47
N GLY A 77 -3.94 1.16 5.30
CA GLY A 77 -2.72 1.94 5.56
C GLY A 77 -2.42 2.16 7.05
N LYS A 78 -3.10 1.47 7.97
CA LYS A 78 -2.92 1.58 9.44
C LYS A 78 -3.18 2.99 9.98
N PRO A 79 -4.44 3.49 9.90
CA PRO A 79 -4.81 4.77 10.51
C PRO A 79 -4.54 4.79 12.01
N GLY A 80 -4.49 5.99 12.61
CA GLY A 80 -4.29 6.18 14.04
C GLY A 80 -5.53 5.83 14.88
N VAL A 81 -6.00 4.58 14.81
CA VAL A 81 -7.26 4.11 15.43
C VAL A 81 -7.26 4.34 16.94
N ALA A 82 -6.22 3.89 17.65
CA ALA A 82 -6.12 4.07 19.11
C ALA A 82 -6.19 5.55 19.55
N ALA A 83 -5.55 6.44 18.79
CA ALA A 83 -5.54 7.88 19.09
C ALA A 83 -6.80 8.60 18.57
N ARG A 84 -7.68 7.91 17.83
CA ARG A 84 -8.81 8.50 17.09
C ARG A 84 -8.38 9.68 16.20
N HIS A 85 -7.15 9.62 15.70
CA HIS A 85 -6.53 10.64 14.88
C HIS A 85 -6.41 10.11 13.46
N PHE A 86 -7.20 10.69 12.56
CA PHE A 86 -7.34 10.25 11.17
C PHE A 86 -6.62 11.17 10.19
N ASP A 87 -6.08 12.29 10.63
CA ASP A 87 -5.22 13.12 9.81
C ASP A 87 -3.75 12.74 10.05
N PRO A 88 -2.90 12.73 9.02
CA PRO A 88 -3.16 13.03 7.60
C PRO A 88 -3.68 11.84 6.78
N TRP A 89 -4.05 10.73 7.43
CA TRP A 89 -4.47 9.50 6.76
C TRP A 89 -5.71 9.69 5.86
N ALA A 90 -6.69 10.48 6.26
CA ALA A 90 -7.92 10.72 5.50
C ALA A 90 -7.62 11.39 4.15
N ASP A 91 -6.73 12.39 4.15
CA ASP A 91 -6.23 13.03 2.94
C ASP A 91 -5.48 12.05 2.04
N PHE A 92 -4.65 11.18 2.63
CA PHE A 92 -3.96 10.12 1.90
C PHE A 92 -4.94 9.16 1.20
N ILE A 93 -5.94 8.65 1.91
CA ILE A 93 -6.96 7.77 1.33
C ILE A 93 -7.72 8.47 0.20
N THR A 94 -8.09 9.74 0.40
CA THR A 94 -8.80 10.53 -0.61
C THR A 94 -7.96 10.67 -1.88
N ARG A 95 -6.66 10.96 -1.75
CA ARG A 95 -5.74 11.05 -2.89
C ARG A 95 -5.50 9.71 -3.56
N LEU A 96 -5.35 8.64 -2.78
CA LEU A 96 -5.14 7.28 -3.30
C LEU A 96 -6.36 6.79 -4.08
N ALA A 97 -7.57 7.12 -3.63
CA ALA A 97 -8.82 6.79 -4.31
C ALA A 97 -8.96 7.46 -5.69
N GLY A 98 -8.17 8.49 -5.97
CA GLY A 98 -8.08 9.09 -7.31
C GLY A 98 -7.40 8.20 -8.35
N PHE A 99 -6.70 7.14 -7.93
CA PHE A 99 -6.04 6.18 -8.81
C PHE A 99 -6.96 4.96 -9.04
N PRO A 100 -7.47 4.74 -10.26
CA PRO A 100 -8.43 3.66 -10.54
C PRO A 100 -7.82 2.26 -10.44
N ASN A 101 -6.49 2.17 -10.40
CA ASN A 101 -5.70 0.96 -10.25
C ASN A 101 -5.31 0.67 -8.79
N CYS A 102 -5.84 1.43 -7.83
CA CYS A 102 -5.65 1.22 -6.40
C CYS A 102 -6.91 0.67 -5.73
N TYR A 103 -6.70 -0.35 -4.90
CA TYR A 103 -7.73 -0.99 -4.09
C TYR A 103 -7.32 -0.92 -2.61
N CYS A 104 -8.27 -1.02 -1.69
CA CYS A 104 -8.00 -0.99 -0.26
C CYS A 104 -8.64 -2.20 0.42
N THR A 105 -7.88 -2.86 1.28
CA THR A 105 -8.42 -3.91 2.14
C THR A 105 -8.90 -3.32 3.46
N VAL A 106 -10.02 -3.83 3.97
CA VAL A 106 -10.50 -3.55 5.33
C VAL A 106 -10.13 -4.74 6.19
N SER A 107 -8.97 -4.66 6.82
CA SER A 107 -8.38 -5.74 7.62
C SER A 107 -7.40 -5.15 8.64
N GLY A 108 -6.97 -5.92 9.65
CA GLY A 108 -5.89 -5.50 10.56
C GLY A 108 -6.16 -4.29 11.47
N LEU A 109 -7.33 -3.65 11.41
CA LEU A 109 -7.61 -2.43 12.19
C LEU A 109 -7.66 -2.67 13.71
N VAL A 110 -8.08 -3.86 14.13
CA VAL A 110 -8.18 -4.22 15.56
C VAL A 110 -6.81 -4.17 16.24
N THR A 111 -5.73 -4.48 15.52
CA THR A 111 -4.36 -4.42 16.07
C THR A 111 -3.80 -3.00 16.13
N GLU A 112 -4.46 -2.02 15.51
CA GLU A 112 -4.12 -0.60 15.58
C GLU A 112 -4.94 0.15 16.66
N ALA A 113 -5.85 -0.55 17.35
CA ALA A 113 -6.69 -0.02 18.41
C ALA A 113 -6.10 -0.30 19.81
N SER A 114 -6.53 0.48 20.82
CA SER A 114 -6.19 0.24 22.22
C SER A 114 -6.98 -0.96 22.75
N HIS A 115 -6.32 -2.11 22.92
CA HIS A 115 -6.92 -3.33 23.45
C HIS A 115 -7.64 -3.20 24.81
N PRO A 116 -7.22 -2.37 25.78
CA PRO A 116 -7.95 -2.26 27.06
C PRO A 116 -9.26 -1.45 26.99
N GLU A 117 -9.59 -0.80 25.86
CA GLU A 117 -10.73 0.11 25.73
C GLU A 117 -11.87 -0.40 24.81
N TRP A 118 -11.84 -1.69 24.47
CA TRP A 118 -12.88 -2.36 23.68
C TRP A 118 -14.15 -2.71 24.48
#